data_AF-A0A7C7NKV7-F1
#
_entry.id   AF-A0A7C7NKV7-F1
#
_cell.length_a   1.000
_cell.length_b   1.000
_cell.length_c   1.000
_cell.angle_alpha   90.00
_cell.angle_beta   90.00
_cell.angle_gamma   90.00
#
_symmetry.space_group_name_H-M   'P 1'
#
loop_
_entity.id
_entity.type
_entity.pdbx_description
1 polymer ?
#
loop_
_entity_poly.entity_id
_entity_poly.type
_entity_poly.pdbx_seq_one_letter_code
_entity_poly.pdbx_strand_id
1 'polypeptide(L)'
;MLDSLDHIIIAVDDLSIAIENYTKLLGFPPTWRGVHPGQGTENALFPLDNLYVELMASNGEGPGSDMIKGFLELNGEGFSGIALGTSDIEAAKNKLVGMKIDVGNLIAGEGKDEDSRKIRTWKNLFLPF
;
A
#
# COMPACT_ATOMS: atom_id res chain seq x y z
N MET A 1 -2.67 19.36 3.98
CA MET A 1 -1.74 18.58 4.84
C MET A 1 -2.05 17.13 4.67
N LEU A 2 -3.29 16.72 4.99
CA LEU A 2 -3.89 15.46 4.57
C LEU A 2 -5.27 15.84 4.06
N ASP A 3 -5.64 15.38 2.87
CA ASP A 3 -6.86 15.81 2.17
C ASP A 3 -7.73 14.65 1.68
N SER A 4 -7.25 13.41 1.72
CA SER A 4 -8.01 12.22 1.38
C SER A 4 -7.59 10.98 2.16
N LEU A 5 -8.46 9.97 2.16
CA LEU A 5 -8.06 8.57 2.33
C LEU A 5 -7.66 8.06 0.95
N ASP A 6 -6.38 7.73 0.75
CA ASP A 6 -5.86 7.32 -0.55
C ASP A 6 -6.23 5.85 -0.83
N HIS A 7 -5.92 4.98 0.13
CA HIS A 7 -6.27 3.56 0.08
C HIS A 7 -6.30 2.91 1.45
N ILE A 8 -6.92 1.74 1.49
CA ILE A 8 -6.83 0.78 2.59
C ILE A 8 -5.98 -0.40 2.14
N ILE A 9 -5.25 -1.00 3.08
CA ILE A 9 -4.35 -2.13 2.83
C ILE A 9 -4.93 -3.35 3.55
N ILE A 10 -5.08 -4.44 2.81
CA ILE A 10 -5.48 -5.74 3.31
C ILE A 10 -4.31 -6.69 3.08
N ALA A 11 -3.70 -7.17 4.16
CA ALA A 11 -2.68 -8.20 4.11
C ALA A 11 -3.33 -9.55 3.79
N VAL A 12 -2.79 -10.24 2.79
CA VAL A 12 -3.27 -11.56 2.33
C VAL A 12 -2.09 -12.51 2.18
N ASP A 13 -2.33 -13.81 2.38
CA ASP A 13 -1.28 -14.83 2.34
C ASP A 13 -0.93 -15.19 0.88
N ASP A 14 -1.96 -15.37 0.04
CA ASP A 14 -1.82 -15.65 -1.39
C ASP A 14 -2.57 -14.59 -2.21
N LEU A 15 -1.82 -13.77 -2.96
CA LEU A 15 -2.39 -12.69 -3.75
C LEU A 15 -3.33 -13.22 -4.86
N SER A 16 -3.01 -14.34 -5.49
CA SER A 16 -3.80 -14.87 -6.60
C SER A 16 -5.18 -15.34 -6.13
N ILE A 17 -5.21 -16.09 -5.03
CA ILE A 17 -6.45 -16.54 -4.38
C ILE A 17 -7.26 -15.32 -3.90
N ALA A 18 -6.60 -14.33 -3.30
CA ALA A 18 -7.26 -13.13 -2.83
C ALA A 18 -7.86 -12.32 -4.00
N ILE A 19 -7.15 -12.15 -5.12
CA ILE A 19 -7.68 -11.50 -6.32
C ILE A 19 -8.96 -12.18 -6.80
N GLU A 20 -8.99 -13.52 -6.87
CA GLU A 20 -10.18 -14.25 -7.29
C GLU A 20 -11.37 -14.01 -6.35
N ASN A 21 -11.13 -14.03 -5.04
CA ASN A 21 -12.17 -13.85 -4.03
C ASN A 21 -12.71 -12.41 -4.02
N TYR A 22 -11.82 -11.41 -4.07
CA TYR A 22 -12.22 -10.01 -4.10
C TYR A 22 -12.87 -9.62 -5.43
N THR A 23 -12.47 -10.23 -6.55
CA THR A 23 -13.17 -10.05 -7.84
C THR A 23 -14.62 -10.54 -7.75
N LYS A 24 -14.86 -11.69 -7.10
CA LYS A 24 -16.22 -12.20 -6.86
C LYS A 24 -17.02 -11.29 -5.93
N LEU A 25 -16.39 -10.75 -4.89
CA LEU A 25 -17.03 -9.89 -3.91
C LEU A 25 -17.38 -8.50 -4.46
N LEU A 26 -16.43 -7.86 -5.17
CA LEU A 26 -16.56 -6.50 -5.69
C LEU A 26 -17.25 -6.46 -7.06
N GLY A 27 -17.25 -7.59 -7.79
CA GLY A 27 -17.91 -7.72 -9.09
C GLY A 27 -17.09 -7.21 -10.28
N PHE A 28 -15.83 -6.84 -10.08
CA PHE A 28 -14.90 -6.41 -11.13
C PHE A 28 -13.45 -6.81 -10.80
N PRO A 29 -12.58 -7.02 -11.80
CA PRO A 29 -11.18 -7.39 -11.59
C PRO A 29 -10.34 -6.19 -11.12
N PRO A 30 -9.14 -6.41 -10.55
CA PRO A 30 -8.24 -5.32 -10.23
C PRO A 30 -7.78 -4.58 -11.50
N THR A 31 -7.44 -3.31 -11.37
CA THR A 31 -6.91 -2.50 -12.49
C THR A 31 -5.39 -2.37 -12.49
N TRP A 32 -4.74 -2.98 -11.50
CA TRP A 32 -3.29 -2.99 -11.35
C TRP A 32 -2.89 -4.24 -10.59
N ARG A 33 -1.80 -4.88 -11.05
CA ARG A 33 -1.11 -5.96 -10.34
C ARG A 33 0.36 -5.62 -10.29
N GLY A 34 0.85 -5.25 -9.12
CA GLY A 34 2.18 -4.66 -8.96
C GLY A 34 3.15 -5.58 -8.24
N VAL A 35 4.43 -5.45 -8.60
CA VAL A 35 5.53 -5.95 -7.79
C VAL A 35 6.37 -4.76 -7.31
N HIS A 36 6.85 -4.84 -6.07
CA HIS A 36 7.73 -3.88 -5.43
C HIS A 36 9.10 -4.53 -5.15
N PRO A 37 10.02 -4.59 -6.12
CA PRO A 37 11.27 -5.35 -5.98
C PRO A 37 12.12 -4.93 -4.77
N GLY A 38 12.13 -3.63 -4.41
CA GLY A 38 12.87 -3.14 -3.24
C GLY A 38 12.20 -3.42 -1.89
N GLN A 39 10.94 -3.86 -1.88
CA GLN A 39 10.16 -4.13 -0.66
C GLN A 39 9.87 -5.62 -0.46
N GLY A 40 9.99 -6.44 -1.50
CA GLY A 40 9.68 -7.87 -1.44
C GLY A 40 8.18 -8.16 -1.39
N THR A 41 7.33 -7.22 -1.83
CA THR A 41 5.88 -7.37 -1.83
C THR A 41 5.30 -7.30 -3.23
N GLU A 42 4.10 -7.84 -3.37
CA GLU A 42 3.24 -7.69 -4.53
C GLU A 42 1.85 -7.24 -4.10
N ASN A 43 1.12 -6.60 -5.03
CA ASN A 43 -0.21 -6.09 -4.75
C ASN A 43 -1.19 -6.24 -5.90
N ALA A 44 -2.47 -6.08 -5.58
CA ALA A 44 -3.54 -5.88 -6.53
C ALA A 44 -4.42 -4.71 -6.09
N LEU A 45 -4.73 -3.81 -7.01
CA LEU A 45 -5.51 -2.60 -6.71
C LEU A 45 -6.92 -2.70 -7.30
N PHE A 46 -7.91 -2.63 -6.43
CA PHE A 46 -9.32 -2.54 -6.80
C PHE A 46 -9.80 -1.10 -6.60
N PRO A 47 -9.97 -0.32 -7.67
CA PRO A 47 -10.40 1.07 -7.55
C PRO A 47 -11.86 1.15 -7.11
N LEU A 48 -12.14 2.08 -6.21
CA LEU A 48 -13.47 2.56 -5.85
C LEU A 48 -13.57 4.05 -6.26
N ASP A 49 -14.73 4.68 -6.06
CA ASP A 49 -14.97 6.05 -6.51
C ASP A 49 -14.00 7.08 -5.91
N ASN A 50 -13.60 6.91 -4.63
CA ASN A 50 -12.83 7.89 -3.87
C ASN A 50 -11.55 7.36 -3.22
N LEU A 51 -11.29 6.06 -3.30
CA LEU A 51 -10.07 5.39 -2.81
C LEU A 51 -9.86 4.08 -3.59
N TYR A 52 -8.83 3.32 -3.27
CA TYR A 52 -8.72 1.93 -3.74
C TYR A 52 -8.46 0.94 -2.60
N VAL A 53 -8.89 -0.30 -2.78
CA VAL A 53 -8.49 -1.42 -1.92
C VAL A 53 -7.19 -1.99 -2.46
N GLU A 54 -6.15 -2.01 -1.64
CA GLU A 54 -4.89 -2.66 -1.92
C GLU A 54 -4.85 -4.01 -1.21
N LEU A 55 -4.87 -5.09 -1.99
CA LEU A 55 -4.47 -6.40 -1.47
C LEU A 55 -2.95 -6.47 -1.54
N MET A 56 -2.29 -6.83 -0.44
CA MET A 56 -0.84 -6.87 -0.36
C MET A 56 -0.36 -8.21 0.20
N ALA A 57 0.58 -8.83 -0.53
CA ALA A 57 1.21 -10.10 -0.15
C ALA A 57 2.73 -9.98 -0.18
N SER A 58 3.40 -10.92 0.48
CA SER A 58 4.86 -11.10 0.35
C SER A 58 5.17 -11.87 -0.95
N ASN A 59 6.13 -11.38 -1.75
CA ASN A 59 6.67 -12.06 -2.95
C ASN A 59 8.19 -12.30 -2.84
N GLY A 60 8.75 -12.37 -1.63
CA GLY A 60 10.18 -12.66 -1.46
C GLY A 60 10.75 -12.13 -0.16
N GLU A 61 11.96 -11.57 -0.25
CA GLU A 61 12.68 -10.94 0.85
C GLU A 61 12.61 -9.41 0.72
N GLY A 62 12.55 -8.73 1.85
CA GLY A 62 12.55 -7.26 1.90
C GLY A 62 11.72 -6.72 3.07
N PRO A 63 11.91 -5.43 3.42
CA PRO A 63 11.27 -4.85 4.59
C PRO A 63 9.74 -4.85 4.54
N GLY A 64 9.15 -4.70 3.35
CA GLY A 64 7.70 -4.82 3.18
C GLY A 64 7.22 -6.26 3.34
N SER A 65 7.98 -7.22 2.83
CA SER A 65 7.71 -8.66 3.00
C SER A 65 7.70 -9.04 4.48
N ASP A 66 8.72 -8.60 5.23
CA ASP A 66 8.83 -8.86 6.66
C ASP A 66 7.67 -8.25 7.45
N MET A 67 7.22 -7.04 7.07
CA MET A 67 6.05 -6.41 7.66
C MET A 67 4.77 -7.21 7.41
N ILE A 68 4.53 -7.66 6.17
CA ILE A 68 3.34 -8.44 5.83
C ILE A 68 3.36 -9.79 6.54
N LYS A 69 4.48 -10.52 6.52
CA LYS A 69 4.62 -11.81 7.21
C LYS A 69 4.39 -11.66 8.71
N GLY A 70 5.01 -10.67 9.35
CA GLY A 70 4.81 -10.41 10.78
C GLY A 70 3.36 -10.05 11.12
N PHE A 71 2.67 -9.29 10.26
CA PHE A 71 1.25 -9.01 10.44
C PHE A 71 0.40 -10.28 10.35
N LEU A 72 0.61 -11.10 9.32
CA LEU A 72 -0.13 -12.35 9.08
C LEU A 72 0.10 -13.36 10.21
N GLU A 73 1.32 -13.48 10.73
CA GLU A 73 1.64 -14.36 11.86
C GLU A 73 0.86 -13.99 13.13
N LEU A 74 0.67 -12.68 13.38
CA LEU A 74 0.02 -12.18 14.59
C LEU A 74 -1.51 -12.11 14.46
N ASN A 75 -2.02 -11.80 13.28
CA ASN A 75 -3.43 -11.41 13.08
C ASN A 75 -4.18 -12.27 12.06
N GLY A 76 -3.48 -13.06 11.25
CA GLY A 76 -4.02 -13.66 10.02
C GLY A 76 -4.24 -12.62 8.92
N GLU A 77 -4.91 -13.04 7.85
CA GLU A 77 -5.32 -12.12 6.77
C GLU A 77 -6.28 -11.05 7.29
N GLY A 78 -6.14 -9.81 6.82
CA GLY A 78 -7.03 -8.75 7.24
C GLY A 78 -6.54 -7.34 6.98
N PHE A 79 -7.33 -6.38 7.47
CA PHE A 79 -7.04 -4.95 7.38
C PHE A 79 -5.76 -4.61 8.15
N SER A 80 -4.71 -4.27 7.41
CA SER A 80 -3.36 -4.05 7.95
C SER A 80 -2.99 -2.58 8.05
N GLY A 81 -3.66 -1.69 7.31
CA GLY A 81 -3.39 -0.26 7.41
C GLY A 81 -4.18 0.61 6.45
N ILE A 82 -3.86 1.91 6.51
CA ILE A 82 -4.38 2.95 5.62
C ILE A 82 -3.25 3.85 5.14
N ALA A 83 -3.43 4.40 3.94
CA ALA A 83 -2.63 5.51 3.46
C ALA A 83 -3.49 6.76 3.33
N LEU A 84 -2.96 7.88 3.82
CA LEU A 84 -3.62 9.18 3.73
C LEU A 84 -2.98 10.00 2.61
N GLY A 85 -3.81 10.61 1.77
CA GLY A 85 -3.38 11.41 0.64
C GLY A 85 -3.07 12.86 1.02
N THR A 86 -2.14 13.46 0.28
CA THR A 86 -1.85 14.89 0.32
C THR A 86 -1.39 15.37 -1.05
N SER A 87 -1.88 16.55 -1.43
CA SER A 87 -1.40 17.28 -2.62
C SER A 87 0.04 17.79 -2.51
N ASP A 88 0.59 17.93 -1.29
CA ASP A 88 1.98 18.35 -1.05
C ASP A 88 2.55 17.65 0.19
N ILE A 89 3.40 16.65 -0.04
CA ILE A 89 4.00 15.84 1.03
C ILE A 89 5.14 16.56 1.76
N GLU A 90 5.83 17.50 1.11
CA GLU A 90 6.89 18.29 1.74
C GLU A 90 6.28 19.28 2.74
N ALA A 91 5.21 19.98 2.32
CA ALA A 91 4.43 20.84 3.20
C ALA A 91 3.79 20.06 4.34
N ALA A 92 3.30 18.83 4.07
CA ALA A 92 2.75 17.96 5.10
C ALA A 92 3.80 17.58 6.14
N LYS A 93 4.98 17.12 5.71
CA LYS A 93 6.11 16.81 6.60
C LYS A 93 6.51 18.01 7.45
N ASN A 94 6.72 19.17 6.84
CA ASN A 94 7.13 20.38 7.55
C ASN A 94 6.12 20.80 8.63
N LYS A 95 4.83 20.64 8.33
CA LYS A 95 3.77 20.92 9.30
C LYS A 95 3.78 19.93 10.48
N LEU A 96 3.95 18.63 10.21
CA LEU A 96 4.05 17.59 11.26
C LEU A 96 5.28 17.83 12.17
N VAL A 97 6.43 18.15 11.59
CA VAL A 97 7.65 18.53 12.33
C VAL A 97 7.41 19.80 13.17
N GLY A 98 6.75 20.81 12.62
CA GLY A 98 6.37 22.02 13.36
C GLY A 98 5.42 21.75 14.54
N MET A 99 4.62 20.68 14.44
CA MET A 99 3.78 20.16 15.52
C MET A 99 4.55 19.26 16.51
N LYS A 100 5.88 19.11 16.35
CA LYS A 100 6.76 18.25 17.16
C LYS A 100 6.41 16.75 17.07
N ILE A 101 5.83 16.32 15.95
CA ILE A 101 5.65 14.89 15.66
C ILE A 101 6.94 14.38 15.02
N ASP A 102 7.51 13.32 15.59
CA ASP A 102 8.71 12.67 15.06
C ASP A 102 8.32 11.86 13.81
N VAL A 103 8.70 12.37 12.66
CA VAL A 103 8.43 11.74 11.36
C VAL A 103 9.75 11.45 10.66
N GLY A 104 9.81 10.31 9.98
CA GLY A 104 11.00 9.90 9.26
C GLY A 104 11.34 10.76 8.04
N ASN A 105 12.22 10.22 7.20
CA ASN A 105 12.49 10.82 5.89
C ASN A 105 11.40 10.47 4.89
N LEU A 106 11.28 11.32 3.86
CA LEU A 106 10.45 10.97 2.72
C LEU A 106 11.12 9.83 1.98
N ILE A 107 10.33 8.81 1.63
CA ILE A 107 10.80 7.64 0.92
C ILE A 107 10.17 7.66 -0.46
N ALA A 108 10.99 7.47 -1.49
CA ALA A 108 10.51 7.26 -2.84
C ALA A 108 10.06 5.80 -2.98
N GLY A 109 8.86 5.60 -3.52
CA GLY A 109 8.33 4.29 -3.84
C GLY A 109 8.11 4.15 -5.34
N GLU A 110 8.20 2.92 -5.81
CA GLU A 110 7.85 2.53 -7.17
C GLU A 110 7.14 1.19 -7.19
N GLY A 111 6.24 1.03 -8.15
CA GLY A 111 5.54 -0.21 -8.43
C GLY A 111 5.44 -0.39 -9.93
N LYS A 112 5.66 -1.62 -10.39
CA LYS A 112 5.57 -1.97 -11.79
C LYS A 112 4.41 -2.91 -12.02
N ASP A 113 3.52 -2.52 -12.93
CA ASP A 113 2.38 -3.34 -13.33
C ASP A 113 2.85 -4.57 -14.11
N GLU A 114 2.35 -5.72 -13.73
CA GLU A 114 2.64 -6.99 -14.40
C GLU A 114 2.03 -7.00 -15.81
N ASP A 115 0.79 -6.50 -15.94
CA ASP A 115 0.01 -6.60 -17.18
C ASP A 115 0.47 -5.55 -18.22
N SER A 116 0.43 -4.27 -17.86
CA SER A 116 0.74 -3.16 -18.78
C SER A 116 2.21 -2.77 -18.82
N ARG A 117 3.03 -3.27 -17.89
CA ARG A 117 4.45 -2.90 -17.70
C ARG A 117 4.67 -1.42 -17.36
N LYS A 118 3.60 -0.67 -17.10
CA LYS A 118 3.68 0.72 -16.64
C LYS A 118 4.30 0.78 -15.26
N ILE A 119 4.98 1.89 -15.00
CA ILE A 119 5.59 2.18 -13.70
C ILE A 119 4.79 3.29 -13.04
N ARG A 120 4.43 3.08 -11.79
CA ARG A 120 3.91 4.11 -10.88
C ARG A 120 5.01 4.45 -9.88
N THR A 121 5.14 5.73 -9.58
CA THR A 121 6.05 6.22 -8.56
C THR A 121 5.30 7.12 -7.61
N TRP A 122 5.76 7.17 -6.36
CA TRP A 122 5.19 8.02 -5.32
C TRP A 122 6.27 8.44 -4.33
N LYS A 123 5.92 9.37 -3.45
CA LYS A 123 6.64 9.65 -2.22
C LYS A 123 5.72 9.32 -1.06
N ASN A 124 6.24 8.67 -0.03
CA ASN A 124 5.50 8.45 1.20
C ASN A 124 6.31 8.88 2.42
N LEU A 125 5.60 8.93 3.55
CA LEU A 125 6.14 9.26 4.85
C LEU A 125 5.45 8.34 5.86
N PHE A 126 6.23 7.55 6.60
CA PHE A 126 5.67 6.78 7.71
C PHE A 126 5.41 7.71 8.90
N LEU A 127 4.21 7.58 9.45
CA LEU A 127 3.79 8.29 10.64
C LEU A 127 4.10 7.42 11.88
N PRO A 128 4.38 8.03 13.04
CA PRO A 128 4.68 7.31 14.27
C PRO A 128 3.38 6.82 14.92
N PHE A 129 2.87 5.65 14.52
CA PHE A 129 1.77 4.98 15.21
C PHE A 129 1.96 3.48 15.25
#